data_AF-A0AAE5EXI5-F1
#
_entry.id   AF-A0AAE5EXI5-F1
#
_cell.length_a   1.000
_cell.length_b   1.000
_cell.length_c   1.000
_cell.angle_alpha   90.00
_cell.angle_beta   90.00
_cell.angle_gamma   90.00
#
_symmetry.space_group_name_H-M   'P 1'
#
loop_
_entity.id
_entity.type
_entity.pdbx_description
1 polymer ?
#
loop_
_entity_poly.entity_id
_entity_poly.type
_entity_poly.pdbx_seq_one_letter_code
_entity_poly.pdbx_strand_id
1 'polypeptide(L)'
;MTFINAFRAKEWDGEEIPPSHILQCQHYMEVLGADTCYIAALIGGQRFVYKEIKRDEELISMIVEAEKNFWFNHVKKRIPPKLDGSEAASKYLIKTFKSIDKTLEVNLKEEYKDKINEYLSIKNQMKVLDESLKVIENNLKNQLGNAEKGIVEKFQVIWKGVTSNRIDSKVLKEKYPEIYKEVCKQSMSRRFEIKEISS
;
A
#
# COMPACT_ATOMS: atom_id res chain seq x y z
N MET A 1 3.07 16.92 18.07
CA MET A 1 3.81 15.72 18.52
C MET A 1 3.24 14.53 17.79
N THR A 2 4.03 13.88 16.95
CA THR A 2 3.55 12.71 16.18
C THR A 2 4.10 11.46 16.84
N PHE A 3 3.21 10.55 17.24
CA PHE A 3 3.59 9.26 17.79
C PHE A 3 3.87 8.31 16.64
N ILE A 4 5.12 7.88 16.52
CA ILE A 4 5.57 7.05 15.40
C ILE A 4 5.81 5.63 15.92
N ASN A 5 5.07 4.68 15.33
CA ASN A 5 5.15 3.28 15.71
C ASN A 5 6.54 2.71 15.35
N ALA A 6 7.09 1.81 16.18
CA ALA A 6 8.49 1.36 16.10
C ALA A 6 8.92 0.76 14.74
N PHE A 7 7.96 0.30 13.93
CA PHE A 7 8.20 -0.18 12.56
C PHE A 7 8.56 0.92 11.55
N ARG A 8 8.18 2.18 11.81
CA ARG A 8 8.58 3.35 11.00
C ARG A 8 9.82 4.07 11.54
N ALA A 9 10.47 3.50 12.57
CA ALA A 9 11.70 4.03 13.16
C ALA A 9 12.83 4.18 12.13
N LYS A 10 12.90 3.28 11.14
CA LYS A 10 13.90 3.34 10.06
C LYS A 10 13.77 4.57 9.15
N GLU A 11 12.57 5.17 9.04
CA GLU A 11 12.38 6.42 8.29
C GLU A 11 12.92 7.65 9.04
N TRP A 12 13.30 7.48 10.32
CA TRP A 12 13.78 8.55 11.20
C TRP A 12 15.21 8.34 11.71
N ASP A 13 15.85 7.23 11.33
CA ASP A 13 17.26 6.94 11.65
C ASP A 13 18.24 7.65 10.69
N GLY A 14 17.74 8.29 9.62
CA GLY A 14 18.50 9.16 8.72
C GLY A 14 18.16 10.65 8.88
N GLU A 15 18.90 11.54 8.21
CA GLU A 15 18.64 12.99 8.19
C GLU A 15 17.33 13.35 7.48
N GLU A 16 16.79 12.48 6.62
CA GLU A 16 15.59 12.78 5.84
C GLU A 16 14.29 12.65 6.65
N ILE A 17 13.37 13.60 6.42
CA ILE A 17 12.02 13.61 7.00
C ILE A 17 11.08 13.03 5.94
N PRO A 18 10.12 12.15 6.27
CA PRO A 18 9.20 11.63 5.27
C PRO A 18 8.46 12.78 4.56
N PRO A 19 8.37 12.77 3.22
CA PRO A 19 7.83 13.89 2.44
C PRO A 19 6.44 14.35 2.88
N SER A 20 5.58 13.42 3.32
CA SER A 20 4.23 13.73 3.82
C SER A 20 4.23 14.67 5.04
N HIS A 21 5.22 14.53 5.92
CA HIS A 21 5.35 15.40 7.09
C HIS A 21 5.93 16.76 6.73
N ILE A 22 6.84 16.80 5.75
CA ILE A 22 7.36 18.07 5.20
C ILE A 22 6.21 18.88 4.61
N LEU A 23 5.42 18.28 3.71
CA LEU A 23 4.23 18.91 3.10
C LEU A 23 3.26 19.46 4.16
N GLN A 24 2.98 18.68 5.21
CA GLN A 24 2.10 19.11 6.30
C GLN A 24 2.67 20.31 7.07
N CYS A 25 3.96 20.29 7.40
CA CYS A 25 4.63 21.39 8.08
C CYS A 25 4.65 22.67 7.22
N GLN A 26 4.93 22.53 5.92
CA GLN A 26 4.89 23.66 4.98
C GLN A 26 3.50 24.29 4.87
N HIS A 27 2.45 23.46 4.74
CA HIS A 27 1.07 23.96 4.73
C HIS A 27 0.70 24.66 6.05
N TYR A 28 1.10 24.12 7.21
CA TYR A 28 0.87 24.81 8.48
C TYR A 28 1.62 26.14 8.60
N MET A 29 2.85 26.20 8.11
CA MET A 29 3.63 27.45 8.06
C MET A 29 2.93 28.50 7.20
N GLU A 30 2.29 28.11 6.09
CA GLU A 30 1.46 28.99 5.28
C GLU A 30 0.23 29.51 6.03
N VAL A 31 -0.52 28.63 6.70
CA VAL A 31 -1.74 29.02 7.43
C VAL A 31 -1.43 29.91 8.64
N LEU A 32 -0.33 29.64 9.35
CA LEU A 32 0.03 30.34 10.58
C LEU A 32 0.95 31.55 10.34
N GLY A 33 1.48 31.73 9.13
CA GLY A 33 2.47 32.76 8.82
C GLY A 33 3.79 32.57 9.56
N ALA A 34 4.21 31.33 9.78
CA ALA A 34 5.44 31.00 10.50
C ALA A 34 6.60 30.71 9.54
N ASP A 35 7.82 31.15 9.89
CA ASP A 35 9.03 30.95 9.07
C ASP A 35 9.72 29.60 9.30
N THR A 36 9.38 28.92 10.41
CA THR A 36 10.05 27.68 10.83
C THR A 36 9.09 26.78 11.59
N CYS A 37 9.15 25.49 11.31
CA CYS A 37 8.38 24.46 11.98
C CYS A 37 9.32 23.39 12.57
N TYR A 38 9.09 23.01 13.82
CA TYR A 38 9.81 21.91 14.45
C TYR A 38 8.91 20.68 14.51
N ILE A 39 9.34 19.58 13.89
CA ILE A 39 8.67 18.29 14.01
C ILE A 39 9.41 17.43 15.02
N ALA A 40 8.67 16.97 16.04
CA ALA A 40 9.18 16.09 17.08
C ALA A 40 8.51 14.71 16.98
N ALA A 41 9.35 13.67 16.95
CA ALA A 41 8.97 12.26 16.90
C ALA A 41 9.54 11.51 18.11
N LEU A 42 8.68 10.73 18.77
CA LEU A 42 9.08 9.82 19.84
C LEU A 42 9.09 8.39 19.32
N ILE A 43 10.28 7.82 19.16
CA ILE A 43 10.51 6.48 18.62
C ILE A 43 10.56 5.47 19.76
N GLY A 44 9.64 4.50 19.74
CA GLY A 44 9.61 3.39 20.70
C GLY A 44 9.45 3.81 22.16
N GLY A 45 8.95 5.03 22.42
CA GLY A 45 8.78 5.57 23.78
C GLY A 45 10.07 5.95 24.51
N GLN A 46 11.25 5.76 23.91
CA GLN A 46 12.55 5.97 24.56
C GLN A 46 13.46 6.95 23.83
N ARG A 47 13.32 7.10 22.50
CA ARG A 47 14.19 7.96 21.70
C ARG A 47 13.40 9.14 21.13
N PHE A 48 13.68 10.33 21.64
CA PHE A 48 13.10 11.58 21.14
C PHE A 48 14.00 12.18 20.07
N VAL A 49 13.44 12.44 18.89
CA VAL A 49 14.13 13.12 17.78
C VAL A 49 13.29 14.31 17.39
N TYR A 50 13.92 15.46 17.19
CA TYR A 50 13.27 16.62 16.61
C TYR A 50 14.08 17.11 15.42
N LYS A 51 13.39 17.67 14.43
CA LYS A 51 13.99 18.23 13.22
C LYS A 51 13.37 19.58 12.90
N GLU A 52 14.23 20.50 12.47
CA GLU A 52 13.83 21.82 11.99
C GLU A 52 13.48 21.74 10.50
N ILE A 53 12.34 22.32 10.14
CA ILE A 53 11.90 22.49 8.76
C ILE A 53 11.76 23.98 8.53
N LYS A 54 12.56 24.51 7.60
CA LYS A 54 12.46 25.89 7.16
C LYS A 54 11.36 26.03 6.12
N ARG A 55 10.72 27.19 6.13
CA ARG A 55 9.72 27.56 5.13
C ARG A 55 10.32 27.52 3.73
N ASP A 56 9.59 26.88 2.82
CA ASP A 56 9.92 26.79 1.40
C ASP A 56 8.74 27.35 0.61
N GLU A 57 8.89 28.59 0.12
CA GLU A 57 7.84 29.31 -0.60
C GLU A 57 7.46 28.63 -1.92
N GLU A 58 8.41 27.99 -2.61
CA GLU A 58 8.13 27.29 -3.86
C GLU A 58 7.25 26.07 -3.59
N LEU A 59 7.63 25.27 -2.59
CA LEU A 59 6.86 24.10 -2.18
C LEU A 59 5.48 24.50 -1.63
N ILE A 60 5.38 25.56 -0.84
CA ILE A 60 4.11 26.10 -0.35
C ILE A 60 3.21 26.54 -1.52
N SER A 61 3.76 27.27 -2.49
CA SER A 61 3.00 27.69 -3.68
C SER A 61 2.44 26.49 -4.43
N MET A 62 3.24 25.43 -4.63
CA MET A 62 2.79 24.19 -5.25
C MET A 62 1.67 23.50 -4.47
N ILE A 63 1.76 23.45 -3.13
CA ILE A 63 0.71 22.89 -2.26
C ILE A 63 -0.59 23.68 -2.43
N VAL A 64 -0.52 25.00 -2.29
CA VAL A 64 -1.69 25.89 -2.36
C VAL A 64 -2.35 25.83 -3.74
N GLU A 65 -1.57 25.74 -4.82
CA GLU A 65 -2.10 25.57 -6.17
C GLU A 65 -2.84 24.23 -6.33
N ALA A 66 -2.25 23.14 -5.85
CA ALA A 66 -2.88 21.82 -5.88
C ALA A 66 -4.18 21.78 -5.07
N GLU A 67 -4.20 22.41 -3.89
CA GLU A 67 -5.39 22.52 -3.04
C GLU A 67 -6.48 23.37 -3.68
N LYS A 68 -6.13 24.51 -4.29
CA LYS A 68 -7.05 25.35 -5.06
C LYS A 68 -7.65 24.55 -6.22
N ASN A 69 -6.82 23.84 -6.98
CA ASN A 69 -7.28 23.00 -8.08
C ASN A 69 -8.28 21.95 -7.58
N PHE A 70 -7.92 21.24 -6.50
CA PHE A 70 -8.79 20.25 -5.88
C PHE A 70 -10.13 20.86 -5.43
N TRP A 71 -10.10 21.99 -4.74
CA TRP A 71 -11.30 22.66 -4.26
C TRP A 71 -12.22 23.13 -5.40
N PHE A 72 -11.69 23.83 -6.40
CA PHE A 72 -12.50 24.43 -7.47
C PHE A 72 -12.92 23.43 -8.54
N ASN A 73 -12.08 22.44 -8.86
CA ASN A 73 -12.38 21.47 -9.93
C ASN A 73 -13.08 20.20 -9.43
N HIS A 74 -12.88 19.81 -8.17
CA HIS A 74 -13.47 18.59 -7.63
C HIS A 74 -14.53 18.88 -6.58
N VAL A 75 -14.19 19.60 -5.51
CA VAL A 75 -15.13 19.80 -4.38
C VAL A 75 -16.32 20.69 -4.77
N LYS A 76 -16.07 21.89 -5.29
CA LYS A 76 -17.12 22.87 -5.65
C LYS A 76 -18.00 22.36 -6.79
N LYS A 77 -17.42 21.66 -7.78
CA LYS A 77 -18.15 21.06 -8.90
C LYS A 77 -18.82 19.73 -8.55
N ARG A 78 -18.52 19.17 -7.37
CA ARG A 78 -18.94 17.82 -6.94
C ARG A 78 -18.55 16.73 -7.95
N ILE A 79 -17.41 16.91 -8.62
CA ILE A 79 -16.87 15.94 -9.58
C ILE A 79 -15.78 15.15 -8.85
N PRO A 80 -15.97 13.85 -8.60
CA PRO A 80 -14.95 13.05 -7.94
C PRO A 80 -13.66 13.06 -8.78
N PRO A 81 -12.48 13.09 -8.14
CA PRO A 81 -11.23 12.90 -8.85
C PRO A 81 -11.22 11.55 -9.56
N LYS A 82 -10.46 11.45 -10.65
CA LYS A 82 -10.32 10.20 -11.39
C LYS A 82 -9.79 9.12 -10.46
N LEU A 83 -10.34 7.91 -10.58
CA LEU A 83 -9.80 6.75 -9.89
C LEU A 83 -8.39 6.48 -10.40
N ASP A 84 -7.44 6.37 -9.49
CA ASP A 84 -6.05 6.03 -9.76
C ASP A 84 -5.74 4.62 -9.23
N GLY A 85 -4.49 4.18 -9.40
CA GLY A 85 -4.01 2.90 -8.87
C GLY A 85 -3.78 2.89 -7.35
N SER A 86 -4.22 3.93 -6.62
CA SER A 86 -3.93 4.08 -5.19
C SER A 86 -4.78 3.14 -4.32
N GLU A 87 -4.28 2.88 -3.11
CA GLU A 87 -5.05 2.18 -2.08
C GLU A 87 -6.30 2.98 -1.66
N ALA A 88 -6.26 4.32 -1.76
CA ALA A 88 -7.39 5.18 -1.45
C ALA A 88 -8.55 4.99 -2.45
N ALA A 89 -8.25 4.90 -3.74
CA ALA A 89 -9.24 4.59 -4.78
C ALA A 89 -9.86 3.20 -4.56
N SER A 90 -9.03 2.20 -4.23
CA SER A 90 -9.49 0.84 -3.92
C SER A 90 -10.44 0.81 -2.71
N LYS A 91 -10.07 1.50 -1.61
CA LYS A 91 -10.92 1.63 -0.41
C LYS A 91 -12.22 2.37 -0.71
N TYR A 92 -12.17 3.42 -1.53
CA TYR A 92 -13.36 4.15 -1.96
C TYR A 92 -14.33 3.25 -2.72
N LEU A 93 -13.85 2.45 -3.68
CA LEU A 93 -14.69 1.51 -4.44
C LEU A 93 -15.34 0.46 -3.54
N ILE A 94 -14.57 -0.15 -2.63
CA ILE A 94 -15.08 -1.14 -1.68
C ILE A 94 -16.15 -0.52 -0.76
N LYS A 95 -15.92 0.70 -0.27
CA LYS A 95 -16.85 1.39 0.63
C LYS A 95 -18.12 1.85 -0.08
N THR A 96 -18.01 2.28 -1.33
CA THR A 96 -19.12 2.79 -2.13
C THR A 96 -20.02 1.65 -2.61
N PHE A 97 -19.44 0.52 -3.04
CA PHE A 97 -20.17 -0.60 -3.63
C PHE A 97 -20.23 -1.84 -2.72
N LYS A 98 -20.68 -1.66 -1.47
CA LYS A 98 -20.78 -2.72 -0.46
C LYS A 98 -21.91 -3.72 -0.73
N SER A 99 -23.07 -3.24 -1.16
CA SER A 99 -24.23 -4.09 -1.44
C SER A 99 -24.07 -4.69 -2.83
N ILE A 100 -24.04 -6.03 -2.88
CA ILE A 100 -23.93 -6.78 -4.13
C ILE A 100 -25.32 -7.26 -4.48
N ASP A 101 -25.83 -6.81 -5.62
CA ASP A 101 -26.96 -7.46 -6.26
C ASP A 101 -26.44 -8.52 -7.23
N LYS A 102 -26.83 -9.78 -7.01
CA LYS A 102 -26.36 -10.92 -7.82
C LYS A 102 -27.15 -11.09 -9.11
N THR A 103 -28.31 -10.43 -9.25
CA THR A 103 -29.14 -10.51 -10.46
C THR A 103 -28.87 -9.37 -11.44
N LEU A 104 -28.07 -8.38 -11.02
CA LEU A 104 -27.76 -7.21 -11.83
C LEU A 104 -26.53 -7.48 -12.71
N GLU A 105 -26.78 -7.55 -14.02
CA GLU A 105 -25.74 -7.59 -15.05
C GLU A 105 -25.68 -6.25 -15.79
N VAL A 106 -24.47 -5.79 -16.08
CA VAL A 106 -24.25 -4.52 -16.80
C VAL A 106 -23.44 -4.80 -18.06
N ASN A 107 -23.95 -4.32 -19.19
CA ASN A 107 -23.18 -4.28 -20.43
C ASN A 107 -22.17 -3.14 -20.37
N LEU A 108 -20.89 -3.49 -20.36
CA LEU A 108 -19.80 -2.51 -20.44
C LEU A 108 -19.76 -1.90 -21.85
N LYS A 109 -19.38 -0.62 -21.93
CA LYS A 109 -19.18 0.05 -23.23
C LYS A 109 -18.00 -0.58 -23.99
N GLU A 110 -18.07 -0.61 -25.31
CA GLU A 110 -17.03 -1.20 -26.17
C GLU A 110 -15.65 -0.56 -25.98
N GLU A 111 -15.59 0.72 -25.63
CA GLU A 111 -14.35 1.46 -25.31
C GLU A 111 -13.53 0.83 -24.16
N TYR A 112 -14.14 -0.02 -23.33
CA TYR A 112 -13.43 -0.76 -22.27
C TYR A 112 -12.76 -2.04 -22.77
N LYS A 113 -13.05 -2.50 -23.98
CA LYS A 113 -12.43 -3.71 -24.57
C LYS A 113 -10.91 -3.55 -24.66
N ASP A 114 -10.44 -2.40 -25.14
CA ASP A 114 -9.00 -2.14 -25.25
C ASP A 114 -8.33 -2.13 -23.87
N LYS A 115 -8.99 -1.56 -22.86
CA LYS A 115 -8.49 -1.59 -21.47
C LYS A 115 -8.46 -3.00 -20.87
N ILE A 116 -9.43 -3.84 -21.22
CA ILE A 116 -9.45 -5.25 -20.80
C ILE A 116 -8.27 -6.00 -21.44
N ASN A 117 -8.03 -5.80 -22.73
CA ASN A 117 -6.91 -6.41 -23.44
C ASN A 117 -5.55 -5.94 -22.88
N GLU A 118 -5.41 -4.65 -22.63
CA GLU A 118 -4.22 -4.06 -21.98
C GLU A 118 -3.97 -4.69 -20.61
N TYR A 119 -5.01 -4.79 -19.78
CA TYR A 119 -4.92 -5.43 -18.47
C TYR A 119 -4.47 -6.89 -18.56
N LEU A 120 -5.03 -7.67 -19.49
CA LEU A 120 -4.66 -9.08 -19.69
C LEU A 120 -3.20 -9.21 -20.15
N SER A 121 -2.76 -8.33 -21.05
CA SER A 121 -1.36 -8.27 -21.53
C SER A 121 -0.39 -7.98 -20.38
N ILE A 122 -0.65 -6.94 -19.59
CA ILE A 122 0.17 -6.59 -18.42
C ILE A 122 0.19 -7.73 -17.41
N LYS A 123 -0.96 -8.36 -17.14
CA LYS A 123 -1.05 -9.49 -16.23
C LYS A 123 -0.23 -10.69 -16.72
N ASN A 124 -0.16 -10.91 -18.03
CA ASN A 124 0.69 -11.95 -18.60
C ASN A 124 2.17 -11.61 -18.45
N GLN A 125 2.58 -10.38 -18.73
CA GLN A 125 3.95 -9.92 -18.51
C GLN A 125 4.39 -10.08 -17.04
N MET A 126 3.51 -9.76 -16.08
CA MET A 126 3.77 -9.98 -14.66
C MET A 126 4.02 -11.45 -14.33
N LYS A 127 3.26 -12.38 -14.93
CA LYS A 127 3.49 -13.82 -14.74
C LYS A 127 4.85 -14.25 -15.29
N VAL A 128 5.19 -13.82 -16.50
CA VAL A 128 6.49 -14.15 -17.12
C VAL A 128 7.65 -13.62 -16.28
N LEU A 129 7.55 -12.40 -15.77
CA LEU A 129 8.55 -11.81 -14.88
C LEU A 129 8.63 -12.54 -13.53
N ASP A 130 7.49 -12.92 -12.94
CA ASP A 130 7.43 -13.70 -11.69
C ASP A 130 8.06 -15.10 -11.85
N GLU A 131 7.82 -15.76 -12.99
CA GLU A 131 8.46 -17.02 -13.34
C GLU A 131 9.97 -16.86 -13.50
N SER A 132 10.42 -15.84 -14.23
CA SER A 132 11.84 -15.52 -14.39
C SER A 132 12.53 -15.25 -13.05
N LEU A 133 11.88 -14.47 -12.17
CA LEU A 133 12.37 -14.18 -10.82
C LEU A 133 12.51 -15.47 -10.00
N LYS A 134 11.51 -16.36 -10.04
CA LYS A 134 11.58 -17.66 -9.33
C LYS A 134 12.71 -18.54 -9.84
N VAL A 135 12.98 -18.55 -11.15
CA VAL A 135 14.11 -19.28 -11.71
C VAL A 135 15.42 -18.73 -11.14
N ILE A 136 15.59 -17.41 -11.09
CA ILE A 136 16.78 -16.77 -10.51
C ILE A 136 16.89 -17.09 -9.01
N GLU A 137 15.81 -16.95 -8.24
CA GLU A 137 15.80 -17.29 -6.81
C GLU A 137 16.18 -18.74 -6.55
N ASN A 138 15.65 -19.68 -7.34
CA ASN A 138 15.95 -21.10 -7.18
C ASN A 138 17.42 -21.40 -7.51
N ASN A 139 17.99 -20.74 -8.52
CA ASN A 139 19.43 -20.84 -8.80
C ASN A 139 20.26 -20.31 -7.64
N LEU A 140 19.88 -19.18 -7.01
CA LEU A 140 20.55 -18.65 -5.83
C LEU A 140 20.44 -19.60 -4.61
N LYS A 141 19.26 -20.16 -4.37
CA LYS A 141 19.03 -21.16 -3.31
C LYS A 141 19.87 -22.43 -3.56
N ASN A 142 19.97 -22.88 -4.81
CA ASN A 142 20.81 -24.02 -5.19
C ASN A 142 22.30 -23.76 -4.92
N GLN A 143 22.78 -22.53 -5.17
CA GLN A 143 24.16 -22.12 -4.84
C GLN A 143 24.39 -22.02 -3.32
N LEU A 144 23.39 -21.57 -2.55
CA LEU A 144 23.45 -21.52 -1.09
C LEU A 144 23.50 -22.91 -0.45
N GLY A 145 22.76 -23.88 -1.02
CA GLY A 145 22.65 -25.23 -0.47
C GLY A 145 22.13 -25.22 0.96
N ASN A 146 22.94 -25.70 1.90
CA ASN A 146 22.61 -25.73 3.34
C ASN A 146 23.03 -24.45 4.09
N ALA A 147 23.66 -23.49 3.42
CA ALA A 147 24.09 -22.26 4.05
C ALA A 147 22.92 -21.27 4.20
N GLU A 148 22.78 -20.68 5.38
CA GLU A 148 21.73 -19.69 5.62
C GLU A 148 22.01 -18.33 4.96
N LYS A 149 23.26 -18.09 4.54
CA LYS A 149 23.74 -16.82 3.99
C LYS A 149 24.82 -17.04 2.93
N GLY A 150 24.82 -16.19 1.91
CA GLY A 150 25.85 -16.09 0.87
C GLY A 150 26.18 -14.64 0.61
N ILE A 151 27.45 -14.34 0.30
CA ILE A 151 27.94 -12.98 0.03
C ILE A 151 28.62 -13.00 -1.34
N VAL A 152 28.28 -12.01 -2.18
CA VAL A 152 28.95 -11.78 -3.46
C VAL A 152 29.15 -10.27 -3.63
N GLU A 153 30.40 -9.84 -3.67
CA GLU A 153 30.80 -8.42 -3.72
C GLU A 153 30.03 -7.56 -2.69
N LYS A 154 29.07 -6.75 -3.18
CA LYS A 154 28.24 -5.82 -2.40
C LYS A 154 26.88 -6.38 -2.00
N PHE A 155 26.58 -7.64 -2.29
CA PHE A 155 25.28 -8.25 -2.07
C PHE A 155 25.36 -9.39 -1.05
N GLN A 156 24.34 -9.45 -0.19
CA GLN A 156 24.13 -10.54 0.76
C GLN A 156 22.80 -11.23 0.45
N VAL A 157 22.85 -12.53 0.19
CA VAL A 157 21.67 -13.38 0.00
C VAL A 157 21.43 -14.16 1.29
N ILE A 158 20.21 -14.13 1.83
CA ILE A 158 19.85 -14.80 3.08
C ILE A 158 18.70 -15.77 2.81
N TRP A 159 18.90 -17.04 3.14
CA TRP A 159 17.89 -18.08 3.08
C TRP A 159 17.95 -18.92 4.34
N LYS A 160 17.32 -18.40 5.41
CA LYS A 160 17.30 -19.03 6.75
C LYS A 160 16.03 -19.83 6.97
N GLY A 161 16.11 -20.87 7.79
CA GLY A 161 14.93 -21.59 8.27
C GLY A 161 14.06 -20.68 9.14
N VAL A 162 12.76 -20.62 8.86
CA VAL A 162 11.79 -19.87 9.68
C VAL A 162 10.67 -20.81 10.10
N THR A 163 10.58 -21.06 11.41
CA THR A 163 9.47 -21.83 11.99
C THR A 163 8.32 -20.89 12.29
N SER A 164 7.17 -21.10 11.63
CA SER A 164 5.92 -20.40 11.91
C SER A 164 4.93 -21.40 12.49
N ASN A 165 4.47 -21.13 13.71
CA ASN A 165 3.35 -21.86 14.29
C ASN A 165 2.05 -21.28 13.72
N ARG A 166 1.25 -22.13 13.08
CA ARG A 166 -0.10 -21.77 12.61
C ARG A 166 -1.08 -22.76 13.20
N ILE A 167 -2.27 -22.28 13.50
CA ILE A 167 -3.36 -23.11 13.97
C ILE A 167 -3.91 -23.87 12.77
N ASP A 168 -4.03 -25.20 12.89
CA ASP A 168 -4.71 -26.00 11.88
C ASP A 168 -6.23 -25.82 12.04
N SER A 169 -6.79 -24.93 11.23
CA SER A 169 -8.21 -24.61 11.25
C SER A 169 -9.12 -25.80 10.90
N LYS A 170 -8.62 -26.81 10.17
CA LYS A 170 -9.41 -28.00 9.84
C LYS A 170 -9.54 -28.89 11.06
N VAL A 171 -8.42 -29.18 11.71
CA VAL A 171 -8.40 -29.97 12.95
C VAL A 171 -9.17 -29.25 14.06
N LEU A 172 -9.07 -27.93 14.15
CA LEU A 172 -9.85 -27.13 15.10
C LEU A 172 -11.36 -27.27 14.85
N LYS A 173 -11.79 -27.25 13.57
CA LYS A 173 -13.20 -27.41 13.21
C LYS A 173 -13.73 -28.82 13.51
N GLU A 174 -12.92 -29.85 13.32
CA GLU A 174 -13.29 -31.25 13.59
C GLU A 174 -13.32 -31.58 15.08
N LYS A 175 -12.29 -31.18 15.84
CA LYS A 175 -12.16 -31.54 17.26
C LYS A 175 -12.85 -30.56 18.21
N TYR A 176 -12.95 -29.28 17.83
CA TYR A 176 -13.51 -28.21 18.66
C TYR A 176 -14.47 -27.31 17.87
N PRO A 177 -15.58 -27.85 17.33
CA PRO A 177 -16.51 -27.12 16.47
C PRO A 177 -17.14 -25.91 17.16
N GLU A 178 -17.39 -25.98 18.47
CA GLU A 178 -17.98 -24.88 19.24
C GLU A 178 -17.01 -23.68 19.36
N ILE A 179 -15.74 -23.96 19.68
CA ILE A 179 -14.69 -22.93 19.71
C ILE A 179 -14.49 -22.34 18.31
N TYR A 180 -14.48 -23.18 17.27
CA TYR A 180 -14.37 -22.71 15.88
C TYR A 180 -15.49 -21.73 15.52
N LYS A 181 -16.74 -22.01 15.90
CA LYS A 181 -17.87 -21.10 15.65
C LYS A 181 -17.73 -19.77 16.41
N GLU A 182 -17.27 -19.82 17.66
CA GLU A 182 -17.11 -18.63 18.51
C GLU A 182 -16.03 -17.67 17.99
N VAL A 183 -14.93 -18.21 17.44
CA VAL A 183 -13.80 -17.40 16.96
C VAL A 183 -13.86 -17.08 15.46
N CYS A 184 -14.71 -17.77 14.70
CA CYS A 184 -14.81 -17.59 13.25
C CYS A 184 -15.53 -16.27 12.93
N LYS A 185 -14.77 -15.29 12.44
CA LYS A 185 -15.32 -14.03 11.93
C LYS A 185 -15.56 -14.15 10.42
N GLN A 186 -16.80 -13.93 9.98
CA GLN A 186 -17.08 -13.78 8.56
C GLN A 186 -16.57 -12.42 8.07
N SER A 187 -15.72 -12.44 7.04
CA SER A 187 -15.32 -11.25 6.30
C SER A 187 -15.85 -11.34 4.87
N MET A 188 -16.63 -10.35 4.45
CA MET A 188 -17.11 -10.24 3.07
C MET A 188 -16.13 -9.38 2.26
N SER A 189 -15.72 -9.87 1.08
CA SER A 189 -14.90 -9.12 0.13
C SER A 189 -15.41 -9.34 -1.30
N ARG A 190 -15.23 -8.34 -2.17
CA ARG A 190 -15.52 -8.46 -3.60
C ARG A 190 -14.26 -8.86 -4.32
N ARG A 191 -14.30 -9.99 -5.04
CA ARG A 191 -13.19 -10.44 -5.87
C ARG A 191 -13.31 -9.83 -7.26
N PHE A 192 -12.25 -9.20 -7.73
CA PHE A 192 -12.14 -8.76 -9.12
C PHE A 192 -11.57 -9.90 -9.98
N GLU A 193 -12.24 -10.21 -11.07
CA GLU A 193 -11.82 -11.26 -12.01
C GLU A 193 -12.29 -10.87 -13.41
N ILE A 194 -11.46 -11.16 -14.42
CA ILE A 194 -11.80 -11.03 -15.84
C ILE A 194 -11.70 -12.43 -16.42
N LYS A 195 -12.75 -12.87 -17.11
CA LYS A 195 -12.81 -14.13 -17.86
C LYS A 195 -13.20 -13.83 -19.29
N GLU A 196 -12.52 -14.47 -20.23
CA GLU A 196 -12.97 -14.49 -21.62
C GLU A 196 -14.17 -15.43 -21.71
N ILE A 197 -15.28 -14.92 -22.24
CA ILE A 197 -16.44 -15.75 -22.55
C ILE A 197 -16.17 -16.31 -23.95
N SER A 198 -15.68 -17.54 -24.01
CA SER A 198 -15.63 -18.30 -25.24
C SER A 198 -17.07 -18.50 -25.73
N SER A 199 -17.38 -17.95 -26.91
CA SER A 199 -18.63 -18.17 -27.63
C SER A 199 -18.66 -19.53 -28.33
#